data_AF-A0A9E3LKD3-F1
#
_entry.id   AF-A0A9E3LKD3-F1
#
_cell.length_a   1.000
_cell.length_b   1.000
_cell.length_c   1.000
_cell.angle_alpha   90.00
_cell.angle_beta   90.00
_cell.angle_gamma   90.00
#
_symmetry.space_group_name_H-M   'P 1'
#
loop_
_entity.id
_entity.type
_entity.pdbx_description
1 polymer ?
#
loop_
_entity_poly.entity_id
_entity_poly.type
_entity_poly.pdbx_seq_one_letter_code
_entity_poly.pdbx_strand_id
1 'polypeptide(L)'
;WLSMAHADDGVKVSALCPMGVRTPMLAGDPTGMLDPEAISPEEVAEAVVAGLAEESFLILPHPKVATYAERRGSDHDRWLAGMRRMRRQIEEALAAAGEEA
;
A
#
# COMPACT_ATOMS: atom_id res chain seq x y z
N TRP A 1 14.89 11.61 -3.57
CA TRP A 1 15.99 12.17 -4.39
C TRP A 1 15.46 12.92 -5.60
N LEU A 2 14.70 12.31 -6.53
CA LEU A 2 14.14 12.99 -7.71
C LEU A 2 13.41 14.30 -7.40
N SER A 3 12.45 14.27 -6.46
CA SER A 3 11.70 15.46 -6.04
C SER A 3 12.56 16.60 -5.48
N MET A 4 13.74 16.28 -4.94
CA MET A 4 14.68 17.27 -4.38
C MET A 4 15.64 17.76 -5.46
N ALA A 5 16.12 16.86 -6.32
CA ALA A 5 17.13 17.15 -7.33
C ALA A 5 16.59 17.98 -8.51
N HIS A 6 15.30 17.84 -8.85
CA HIS A 6 14.68 18.47 -10.02
C HIS A 6 13.58 19.49 -9.67
N ALA A 7 13.52 19.92 -8.40
CA ALA A 7 12.53 20.92 -7.98
C ALA A 7 12.70 22.24 -8.75
N ASP A 8 13.95 22.69 -8.91
CA ASP A 8 14.29 23.93 -9.62
C ASP A 8 14.18 23.80 -11.15
N ASP A 9 14.16 22.58 -11.68
CA ASP A 9 13.88 22.30 -13.10
C ASP A 9 12.37 22.34 -13.42
N GLY A 10 11.52 22.59 -12.42
CA GLY A 10 10.07 22.59 -12.54
C GLY A 10 9.43 21.19 -12.62
N VAL A 11 10.19 20.13 -12.31
CA VAL A 11 9.68 18.76 -12.32
C VAL A 11 9.02 18.43 -10.98
N LYS A 12 7.74 18.05 -11.03
CA LYS A 12 6.97 17.60 -9.86
C LYS A 12 6.97 16.08 -9.79
N VAL A 13 7.04 15.55 -8.57
CA VAL A 13 7.13 14.12 -8.32
C VAL A 13 6.11 13.74 -7.25
N SER A 14 5.35 12.67 -7.50
CA SER A 14 4.46 12.06 -6.53
C SER A 14 4.77 10.56 -6.41
N ALA A 15 4.54 10.01 -5.24
CA ALA A 15 4.63 8.60 -4.92
C ALA A 15 3.23 8.06 -4.63
N LEU A 16 2.75 7.18 -5.52
CA LEU A 16 1.51 6.44 -5.36
C LEU A 16 1.76 5.23 -4.45
N CYS A 17 1.06 5.16 -3.31
CA CYS A 17 1.24 4.13 -2.29
C CYS A 17 -0.10 3.41 -1.95
N PRO A 18 -0.65 2.58 -2.84
CA PRO A 18 -1.89 1.85 -2.61
C PRO A 18 -1.65 0.57 -1.80
N MET A 19 -2.72 0.05 -1.21
CA MET A 19 -2.82 -1.30 -0.64
C MET A 19 -3.47 -2.26 -1.66
N GLY A 20 -4.44 -3.08 -1.28
CA GLY A 20 -5.14 -3.98 -2.18
C GLY A 20 -5.87 -3.20 -3.28
N VAL A 21 -5.60 -3.56 -4.53
CA VAL A 21 -6.31 -3.04 -5.71
C VAL A 21 -6.82 -4.23 -6.51
N ARG A 22 -8.10 -4.21 -6.90
CA ARG A 22 -8.80 -5.27 -7.65
C ARG A 22 -8.29 -5.40 -9.09
N THR A 23 -7.05 -5.88 -9.21
CA THR A 23 -6.34 -6.20 -10.46
C THR A 23 -6.11 -7.71 -10.54
N PRO A 24 -5.74 -8.25 -11.71
CA PRO A 24 -5.34 -9.66 -11.81
C PRO A 24 -4.18 -10.05 -10.87
N MET A 25 -3.33 -9.10 -10.46
CA MET A 25 -2.27 -9.34 -9.48
C MET A 25 -2.84 -9.70 -8.10
N LEU A 26 -3.89 -9.00 -7.65
CA LEU A 26 -4.55 -9.30 -6.39
C LEU A 26 -5.43 -10.55 -6.49
N ALA A 27 -6.09 -10.77 -7.63
CA ALA A 27 -6.90 -11.98 -7.85
C ALA A 27 -6.06 -13.28 -7.80
N GLY A 28 -4.75 -13.18 -8.03
CA GLY A 28 -3.81 -14.28 -7.89
C GLY A 28 -3.18 -14.38 -6.49
N ASP A 29 -3.59 -13.59 -5.50
CA ASP A 29 -3.09 -13.64 -4.13
C ASP A 29 -3.69 -14.85 -3.39
N PRO A 30 -2.89 -15.90 -3.09
CA PRO A 30 -3.39 -17.08 -2.41
C PRO A 30 -3.78 -16.83 -0.94
N THR A 31 -3.42 -15.67 -0.38
CA THR A 31 -3.72 -15.34 1.02
C THR A 31 -5.09 -14.68 1.19
N GLY A 32 -5.63 -14.06 0.14
CA GLY A 32 -6.84 -13.23 0.18
C GLY A 32 -6.78 -12.07 1.21
N MET A 33 -5.60 -11.78 1.79
CA MET A 33 -5.49 -10.93 2.97
C MET A 33 -5.82 -9.47 2.67
N LEU A 34 -5.59 -9.05 1.43
CA LEU A 34 -5.81 -7.68 0.98
C LEU A 34 -7.20 -7.45 0.36
N ASP A 35 -7.98 -8.50 0.10
CA ASP A 35 -9.30 -8.43 -0.53
C ASP A 35 -10.35 -7.62 0.26
N PRO A 36 -10.46 -7.74 1.60
CA PRO A 36 -11.54 -7.07 2.34
C PRO A 36 -11.53 -5.54 2.22
N GLU A 37 -10.35 -4.96 1.98
CA GLU A 37 -10.15 -3.51 1.84
C GLU A 37 -9.66 -3.13 0.44
N ALA A 38 -9.78 -4.04 -0.52
CA ALA A 38 -9.35 -3.78 -1.88
C ALA A 38 -10.29 -2.78 -2.56
N ILE A 39 -9.69 -1.74 -3.16
CA ILE A 39 -10.39 -0.73 -3.96
C ILE A 39 -10.26 -1.03 -5.45
N SER A 40 -11.08 -0.40 -6.28
CA SER A 40 -11.03 -0.54 -7.73
C SER A 40 -9.85 0.26 -8.33
N PRO A 41 -9.38 -0.12 -9.53
CA PRO A 41 -8.40 0.68 -10.28
C PRO A 41 -8.89 2.12 -10.55
N GLU A 42 -10.20 2.32 -10.75
CA GLU A 42 -10.81 3.63 -10.96
C GLU A 42 -10.71 4.50 -9.71
N GLU A 43 -10.98 3.94 -8.52
CA GLU A 43 -10.80 4.65 -7.24
C GLU A 43 -9.33 5.07 -7.03
N VAL A 44 -8.38 4.22 -7.42
CA VAL A 44 -6.93 4.56 -7.40
C VAL A 44 -6.64 5.70 -8.38
N ALA A 45 -7.19 5.63 -9.60
CA ALA A 45 -6.97 6.65 -10.62
C ALA A 45 -7.52 8.02 -10.19
N GLU A 46 -8.70 8.06 -9.56
CA GLU A 46 -9.27 9.28 -9.00
C GLU A 46 -8.36 9.89 -7.93
N ALA A 47 -7.84 9.07 -7.01
CA ALA A 47 -6.88 9.52 -6.00
C ALA A 47 -5.58 10.06 -6.61
N VAL A 48 -5.09 9.45 -7.71
CA VAL A 48 -3.92 9.94 -8.45
C VAL A 48 -4.20 11.29 -9.08
N VAL A 49 -5.32 11.46 -9.77
CA VAL A 49 -5.69 12.73 -10.42
C VAL A 49 -5.83 13.84 -9.37
N ALA A 50 -6.49 13.57 -8.26
CA ALA A 50 -6.64 14.52 -7.16
C ALA A 50 -5.27 14.89 -6.56
N GLY A 51 -4.44 13.90 -6.23
CA GLY A 51 -3.12 14.13 -5.64
C GLY A 51 -2.16 14.87 -6.56
N LEU A 52 -2.23 14.65 -7.88
CA LEU A 52 -1.47 15.41 -8.86
C LEU A 52 -1.95 16.86 -8.96
N ALA A 53 -3.27 17.11 -8.92
CA ALA A 53 -3.84 18.46 -8.93
C ALA A 53 -3.47 19.26 -7.67
N GLU A 54 -3.37 18.59 -6.53
CA GLU A 54 -2.93 19.16 -5.25
C GLU A 54 -1.40 19.25 -5.10
N GLU A 55 -0.65 18.69 -6.06
CA GLU A 55 0.81 18.59 -6.03
C GLU A 55 1.35 17.85 -4.77
N SER A 56 0.56 16.90 -4.29
CA SER A 56 0.88 16.08 -3.13
C SER A 56 1.99 15.09 -3.45
N PHE A 57 3.03 15.05 -2.62
CA PHE A 57 4.13 14.09 -2.77
C PHE A 57 3.68 12.66 -2.47
N LEU A 58 2.87 12.42 -1.43
CA LEU A 58 2.33 11.10 -1.11
C LEU A 58 0.86 11.03 -1.53
N ILE A 59 0.55 10.12 -2.45
CA ILE A 59 -0.83 9.81 -2.85
C ILE A 59 -1.21 8.50 -2.17
N LEU A 60 -2.16 8.57 -1.24
CA LEU A 60 -2.56 7.46 -0.35
C LEU A 60 -4.03 7.11 -0.59
N PRO A 61 -4.37 6.29 -1.60
CA PRO A 61 -5.76 5.95 -1.92
C PRO A 61 -6.51 5.25 -0.78
N HIS A 62 -5.77 4.55 0.09
CA HIS A 62 -6.31 3.88 1.28
C HIS A 62 -6.03 4.73 2.53
N PRO A 63 -7.03 5.33 3.19
CA PRO A 63 -6.83 6.24 4.32
C PRO A 63 -5.99 5.66 5.47
N LYS A 64 -6.07 4.34 5.70
CA LYS A 64 -5.32 3.63 6.74
C LYS A 64 -3.80 3.61 6.51
N VAL A 65 -3.34 3.76 5.25
CA VAL A 65 -1.91 3.70 4.90
C VAL A 65 -1.13 4.84 5.55
N ALA A 66 -1.73 6.03 5.68
CA ALA A 66 -1.12 7.14 6.41
C ALA A 66 -0.78 6.75 7.86
N THR A 67 -1.75 6.17 8.56
CA THR A 67 -1.56 5.68 9.93
C THR A 67 -0.52 4.56 10.01
N TYR A 68 -0.41 3.71 8.98
CA TYR A 68 0.63 2.68 8.95
C TYR A 68 2.03 3.28 8.80
N ALA A 69 2.20 4.28 7.92
CA ALA A 69 3.45 4.98 7.75
C ALA A 69 3.87 5.71 9.04
N GLU A 70 2.95 6.41 9.69
CA GLU A 70 3.18 7.08 10.98
C GLU A 70 3.59 6.09 12.07
N ARG A 71 2.86 4.98 12.22
CA ARG A 71 3.16 3.94 13.23
C ARG A 71 4.51 3.29 12.99
N ARG A 72 4.87 3.03 11.72
CA ARG A 72 6.20 2.53 11.36
C ARG A 72 7.28 3.53 11.76
N GLY A 73 7.09 4.81 11.47
CA GLY A 73 8.06 5.87 11.78
C GLY A 73 8.24 6.12 13.28
N SER A 74 7.16 6.04 14.05
CA SER A 74 7.14 6.40 15.48
C SER A 74 7.67 5.32 16.43
N ASP A 75 7.47 4.04 16.11
CA ASP A 75 7.96 2.92 16.93
C ASP A 75 8.27 1.70 16.04
N HIS A 76 9.54 1.60 15.66
CA HIS A 76 10.02 0.55 14.76
C HIS A 76 10.01 -0.83 15.40
N ASP A 77 10.31 -0.95 16.70
CA ASP A 77 10.34 -2.25 17.38
C ASP A 77 8.94 -2.84 17.50
N ARG A 78 7.95 -2.01 17.86
CA ARG A 78 6.54 -2.38 17.86
C ARG A 78 6.06 -2.74 16.45
N TRP A 79 6.46 -1.97 15.44
CA TRP A 79 6.15 -2.29 14.04
C TRP A 79 6.71 -3.65 13.63
N LEU A 80 8.00 -3.92 13.88
CA LEU A 80 8.64 -5.20 13.59
C LEU A 80 7.96 -6.37 14.32
N ALA A 81 7.54 -6.17 15.57
CA ALA A 81 6.76 -7.17 16.30
C ALA A 81 5.40 -7.45 15.62
N GLY A 82 4.75 -6.42 15.10
CA GLY A 82 3.54 -6.54 14.27
C GLY A 82 3.80 -7.31 12.97
N MET A 83 4.88 -6.98 12.25
CA MET A 83 5.23 -7.66 11.00
C MET A 83 5.54 -9.15 11.20
N ARG A 84 6.21 -9.51 12.30
CA ARG A 84 6.42 -10.92 12.67
C ARG A 84 5.10 -11.67 12.94
N ARG A 85 4.10 -11.00 13.52
CA ARG A 85 2.76 -11.58 13.73
C ARG A 85 2.04 -11.78 12.40
N MET A 86 1.99 -10.73 11.57
CA MET A 86 1.38 -10.78 10.24
C MET A 86 1.99 -11.89 9.37
N ARG A 87 3.33 -12.03 9.38
CA ARG A 87 4.00 -13.09 8.63
C ARG A 87 3.53 -14.50 9.02
N ARG A 88 3.36 -14.78 10.31
CA ARG A 88 2.86 -16.10 10.76
C ARG A 88 1.43 -16.36 10.26
N GLN A 89 0.57 -15.35 10.28
CA GLN A 89 -0.79 -15.46 9.75
C GLN A 89 -0.79 -15.75 8.24
N ILE A 90 0.13 -15.14 7.50
CA ILE A 90 0.33 -15.42 6.07
C ILE A 90 0.81 -16.86 5.87
N GLU A 91 1.81 -17.32 6.64
CA GLU A 91 2.31 -18.70 6.56
C GLU A 91 1.20 -19.73 6.87
N GLU A 92 0.36 -19.46 7.87
CA GLU A 92 -0.82 -20.27 8.21
C GLU A 92 -1.87 -20.26 7.09
N ALA A 93 -2.18 -19.10 6.52
CA ALA A 93 -3.13 -18.97 5.41
C ALA A 93 -2.65 -19.70 4.14
N LEU A 94 -1.36 -19.60 3.82
CA LEU A 94 -0.75 -20.30 2.70
C LEU A 94 -0.78 -21.82 2.88
N ALA A 95 -0.54 -22.31 4.10
CA ALA A 95 -0.63 -23.74 4.40
C ALA A 95 -2.06 -24.25 4.20
N ALA A 96 -3.07 -23.53 4.70
CA ALA A 96 -4.47 -23.89 4.53
C ALA A 96 -4.91 -23.88 3.05
N ALA A 97 -4.51 -22.86 2.28
CA ALA A 97 -4.82 -22.76 0.86
C ALA A 97 -4.18 -23.90 0.02
N GLY A 98 -3.04 -24.43 0.46
CA GLY A 98 -2.38 -25.57 -0.17
C GLY A 98 -2.97 -26.94 0.20
N GLU A 99 -3.73 -27.05 1.28
CA GLU A 99 -4.46 -28.27 1.66
C GLU A 99 -5.81 -28.40 0.93
N GLU A 100 -6.36 -27.30 0.40
CA GLU A 100 -7.63 -27.25 -0.34
C GLU A 100 -7.49 -27.40 -1.86
N ALA A 101 -6.25 -27.45 -2.39
CA ALA A 101 -5.92 -27.57 -3.82
C ALA A 101 -5.55 -29.01 -4.24
#